data_AF-A0A975T8H7-F1
#
_entry.id   AF-A0A975T8H7-F1
#
_cell.length_a   1.000
_cell.length_b   1.000
_cell.length_c   1.000
_cell.angle_alpha   90.00
_cell.angle_beta   90.00
_cell.angle_gamma   90.00
#
_symmetry.space_group_name_H-M   'P 1'
#
loop_
_entity.id
_entity.type
_entity.pdbx_description
1 polymer ?
#
loop_
_entity_poly.entity_id
_entity_poly.type
_entity_poly.pdbx_seq_one_letter_code
_entity_poly.pdbx_strand_id
1 'polypeptide(L)'
;MQLNLNYKEMPFLPYHQRKDLPAKPGIYYVGNGDYPVSYIGFSHNLRNRHINHHRQSEFAEIANAVIHYRVVTEDLLDRIYNLTENLRRLEKQAINYYQPQLNKKAVNTQHKLSLGGVYVQTHQVATAGYCSHFDAEDGEELAINTSASKISLINKAIANQRPIFLIASGNYDDYVRANYHNFSELIMLKNEKEKIYILISCFIPYGCEVNLSYELSHIVYGGNYKIFIEPYIILNNQPGFKEFKRSYLTVGFTNCEKSPFAQILLNLGGFQ
;
A
#
# COMPACT_ATOMS: atom_id res chain seq x y z
N MET A 1 4.14 -0.46 25.13
CA MET A 1 5.17 0.42 24.55
C MET A 1 4.64 1.85 24.59
N GLN A 2 5.40 2.80 25.15
CA GLN A 2 4.98 4.19 25.21
C GLN A 2 6.06 5.02 24.50
N LEU A 3 5.92 5.15 23.18
CA LEU A 3 6.67 6.17 22.45
C LEU A 3 6.03 7.52 22.80
N ASN A 4 6.84 8.54 23.07
CA ASN A 4 6.27 9.87 23.27
C ASN A 4 5.73 10.40 21.94
N LEU A 5 4.40 10.54 21.88
CA LEU A 5 3.64 11.03 20.73
C LEU A 5 3.40 12.55 20.78
N ASN A 6 4.02 13.26 21.73
CA ASN A 6 4.00 14.71 21.80
C ASN A 6 4.92 15.30 20.72
N TYR A 7 4.33 15.96 19.70
CA TYR A 7 5.10 16.53 18.60
C TYR A 7 6.15 17.55 19.09
N LYS A 8 5.89 18.26 20.20
CA LYS A 8 6.80 19.29 20.75
C LYS A 8 8.15 18.73 21.20
N GLU A 9 8.21 17.43 21.45
CA GLU A 9 9.41 16.73 21.92
C GLU A 9 10.04 15.86 20.83
N MET A 10 9.50 15.93 19.61
CA MET A 10 10.04 15.23 18.45
C MET A 10 11.08 16.10 17.74
N PRO A 11 12.18 15.52 17.23
CA PRO A 11 12.99 16.22 16.25
C PRO A 11 12.12 16.62 15.06
N PHE A 12 12.42 17.78 14.48
CA PHE A 12 11.70 18.29 13.32
C PHE A 12 12.66 18.69 12.22
N LEU A 13 12.12 18.73 11.01
CA LEU A 13 12.83 19.09 9.80
C LEU A 13 11.90 19.93 8.91
N PRO A 14 12.36 21.04 8.32
CA PRO A 14 11.62 21.72 7.27
C PRO A 14 11.23 20.76 6.13
N TYR A 15 10.00 20.85 5.63
CA TYR A 15 9.48 19.89 4.63
C TYR A 15 10.31 19.86 3.33
N HIS A 16 10.90 20.97 2.92
CA HIS A 16 11.76 21.03 1.74
C HIS A 16 13.03 20.15 1.89
N GLN A 17 13.45 19.86 3.12
CA GLN A 17 14.60 19.00 3.43
C GLN A 17 14.21 17.52 3.57
N ARG A 18 12.96 17.12 3.34
CA ARG A 18 12.44 15.74 3.63
C ARG A 18 13.29 14.54 3.18
N LYS A 19 14.21 14.74 2.23
CA LYS A 19 15.21 13.74 1.82
C LYS A 19 16.22 13.39 2.93
N ASP A 20 16.39 14.27 3.91
CA ASP A 20 17.33 14.13 5.02
C ASP A 20 16.75 13.34 6.20
N LEU A 21 15.46 12.97 6.13
CA LEU A 21 14.84 12.11 7.13
C LEU A 21 15.61 10.79 7.29
N PRO A 22 15.53 10.15 8.48
CA PRO A 22 16.14 8.84 8.68
C PRO A 22 15.49 7.77 7.79
N ALA A 23 16.30 6.90 7.21
CA ALA A 23 15.84 5.67 6.57
C ALA A 23 15.60 4.58 7.64
N LYS A 24 14.75 4.88 8.62
CA LYS A 24 14.42 4.02 9.76
C LYS A 24 12.89 3.96 9.96
N PRO A 25 12.38 2.91 10.62
CA PRO A 25 10.97 2.82 10.97
C PRO A 25 10.58 3.87 11.98
N GLY A 26 9.36 4.41 11.88
CA GLY A 26 8.89 5.43 12.79
C GLY A 26 7.55 6.04 12.42
N ILE A 27 7.19 7.06 13.19
CA ILE A 27 5.99 7.89 13.01
C ILE A 27 6.40 9.33 12.69
N TYR A 28 5.63 10.03 11.88
CA TYR A 28 5.85 11.42 11.48
C TYR A 28 4.55 12.23 11.45
N TYR A 29 4.72 13.54 11.61
CA TYR A 29 3.67 14.54 11.77
C TYR A 29 4.03 15.68 10.83
N VAL A 30 3.11 16.06 9.95
CA VAL A 30 3.29 17.19 9.03
C VAL A 30 2.37 18.32 9.47
N GLY A 31 2.88 19.54 9.52
CA GLY A 31 2.13 20.73 9.91
C GLY A 31 2.96 21.99 9.77
N ASN A 32 2.54 23.08 10.40
CA ASN A 32 3.29 24.33 10.50
C ASN A 32 3.08 24.99 11.87
N GLY A 33 3.51 26.24 12.04
CA GLY A 33 3.38 26.95 13.32
C GLY A 33 1.93 27.08 13.82
N ASP A 34 0.99 27.32 12.91
CA ASP A 34 -0.42 27.55 13.24
C ASP A 34 -1.18 26.22 13.45
N TYR A 35 -0.87 25.23 12.62
CA TYR A 35 -1.46 23.89 12.62
C TYR A 35 -0.34 22.85 12.73
N PRO A 36 0.21 22.64 13.95
CA PRO A 36 1.42 21.83 14.16
C PRO A 36 1.24 20.35 13.80
N VAL A 37 -0.01 19.87 13.76
CA VAL A 37 -0.34 18.49 13.38
C VAL A 37 -1.50 18.50 12.38
N SER A 38 -1.16 18.68 11.11
CA SER A 38 -2.11 18.66 9.99
C SER A 38 -2.28 17.28 9.38
N TYR A 39 -1.23 16.44 9.46
CA TYR A 39 -1.22 15.04 9.02
C TYR A 39 -0.33 14.21 9.96
N ILE A 40 -0.67 12.93 10.15
CA ILE A 40 0.13 11.94 10.88
C ILE A 40 0.29 10.72 9.99
N GLY A 41 1.49 10.15 9.93
CA GLY A 41 1.72 8.88 9.26
C GLY A 41 2.77 8.03 9.96
N PHE A 42 2.84 6.73 9.65
CA PHE A 42 4.02 5.91 9.93
C PHE A 42 4.68 5.39 8.66
N SER A 43 5.89 4.82 8.81
CA SER A 43 6.57 4.08 7.75
C SER A 43 7.65 3.18 8.35
N HIS A 44 8.02 2.12 7.63
CA HIS A 44 9.25 1.36 7.90
C HIS A 44 10.51 2.12 7.48
N ASN A 45 10.34 3.14 6.63
CA ASN A 45 11.39 4.00 6.12
C ASN A 45 10.84 5.42 5.93
N LEU A 46 11.06 6.30 6.93
CA LEU A 46 10.53 7.66 6.92
C LEU A 46 11.03 8.47 5.70
N ARG A 47 12.30 8.33 5.34
CA ARG A 47 12.88 9.00 4.16
C ARG A 47 12.13 8.63 2.88
N ASN A 48 12.03 7.34 2.56
CA ASN A 48 11.38 6.88 1.33
C ASN A 48 9.90 7.25 1.30
N ARG A 49 9.21 7.18 2.45
CA ARG A 49 7.81 7.58 2.58
C ARG A 49 7.60 9.04 2.21
N HIS A 50 8.48 9.92 2.61
CA HIS A 50 8.36 11.35 2.31
C HIS A 50 8.83 11.75 0.91
N ILE A 51 9.81 11.04 0.35
CA ILE A 51 10.23 11.24 -1.05
C ILE A 51 9.07 10.96 -2.00
N ASN A 52 8.26 9.95 -1.68
CA ASN A 52 7.19 9.47 -2.54
C ASN A 52 5.81 9.67 -1.90
N HIS A 53 5.69 10.70 -1.06
CA HIS A 53 4.47 10.84 -0.27
C HIS A 53 3.28 11.12 -1.18
N HIS A 54 2.22 10.35 -1.00
CA HIS A 54 1.02 10.44 -1.83
C HIS A 54 0.32 11.81 -1.74
N ARG A 55 0.50 12.52 -0.61
CA ARG A 55 0.08 13.92 -0.37
C ARG A 55 1.17 14.98 -0.56
N GLN A 56 2.23 14.67 -1.29
CA GLN A 56 3.36 15.60 -1.41
C GLN A 56 2.94 16.99 -1.92
N SER A 57 1.99 17.06 -2.86
CA SER A 57 1.44 18.33 -3.35
C SER A 57 0.78 19.12 -2.22
N GLU A 58 -0.11 18.49 -1.45
CA GLU A 58 -0.82 19.12 -0.33
C GLU A 58 0.16 19.59 0.76
N PHE A 59 1.21 18.81 1.04
CA PHE A 59 2.24 19.20 2.00
C PHE A 59 3.09 20.38 1.52
N ALA A 60 3.32 20.49 0.21
CA ALA A 60 4.06 21.61 -0.38
C ALA A 60 3.26 22.93 -0.36
N GLU A 61 1.93 22.85 -0.29
CA GLU A 61 1.03 24.01 -0.17
C GLU A 61 0.95 24.56 1.27
N ILE A 62 1.34 23.78 2.27
CA ILE A 62 1.39 24.23 3.67
C ILE A 62 2.53 25.25 3.83
N ALA A 63 2.19 26.49 4.15
CA ALA A 63 3.17 27.54 4.40
C ALA A 63 4.09 27.16 5.57
N ASN A 64 5.41 27.21 5.34
CA ASN A 64 6.45 26.83 6.31
C ASN A 64 6.26 25.42 6.88
N ALA A 65 5.86 24.47 6.04
CA ALA A 65 5.67 23.08 6.43
C ALA A 65 6.90 22.48 7.11
N VAL A 66 6.66 21.75 8.19
CA VAL A 66 7.66 20.98 8.95
C VAL A 66 7.20 19.54 9.13
N ILE A 67 8.17 18.64 9.26
CA ILE A 67 7.98 17.23 9.55
C ILE A 67 8.57 16.98 10.94
N HIS A 68 7.72 16.75 11.94
CA HIS A 68 8.17 16.20 13.21
C HIS A 68 8.18 14.68 13.08
N TYR A 69 9.20 14.01 13.63
CA TYR A 69 9.30 12.56 13.48
C TYR A 69 9.88 11.88 14.71
N ARG A 70 9.57 10.60 14.87
CA ARG A 70 10.18 9.76 15.89
C ARG A 70 10.47 8.38 15.30
N VAL A 71 11.75 8.03 15.30
CA VAL A 71 12.21 6.70 14.89
C VAL A 71 12.00 5.70 16.03
N VAL A 72 11.70 4.45 15.68
CA VAL A 72 11.77 3.32 16.62
C VAL A 72 13.25 3.01 16.86
N THR A 73 13.67 2.97 18.12
CA THR A 73 15.06 2.69 18.50
C THR A 73 15.38 1.21 18.35
N GLU A 74 16.66 0.86 18.22
CA GLU A 74 17.10 -0.53 18.01
C GLU A 74 16.70 -1.43 19.19
N ASP A 75 16.89 -0.93 20.41
CA ASP A 75 16.44 -1.52 21.67
C ASP A 75 14.92 -1.75 21.76
N LEU A 76 14.11 -0.92 21.09
CA LEU A 76 12.67 -1.14 20.95
C LEU A 76 12.36 -2.17 19.87
N LEU A 77 13.05 -2.12 18.72
CA LEU A 77 12.86 -3.07 17.62
C LEU A 77 13.09 -4.51 18.09
N ASP A 78 14.13 -4.76 18.89
CA ASP A 78 14.46 -6.08 19.43
C ASP A 78 13.36 -6.67 20.34
N ARG A 79 12.50 -5.81 20.89
CA ARG A 79 11.41 -6.19 21.81
C ARG A 79 10.06 -6.26 21.11
N ILE A 80 9.98 -5.86 19.85
CA ILE A 80 8.73 -5.80 19.10
C ILE A 80 8.61 -7.05 18.23
N TYR A 81 7.64 -7.91 18.57
CA TYR A 81 7.32 -9.10 17.78
C TYR A 81 6.74 -8.75 16.40
N ASN A 82 5.89 -7.72 16.33
CA ASN A 82 5.25 -7.26 15.09
C ASN A 82 5.36 -5.73 14.96
N LEU A 83 6.33 -5.28 14.15
CA LEU A 83 6.63 -3.86 13.99
C LEU A 83 5.48 -3.09 13.33
N THR A 84 4.92 -3.64 12.26
CA THR A 84 3.85 -3.00 11.49
C THR A 84 2.60 -2.77 12.34
N GLU A 85 2.16 -3.77 13.09
CA GLU A 85 0.98 -3.65 13.97
C GLU A 85 1.22 -2.63 15.09
N ASN A 86 2.44 -2.59 15.65
CA ASN A 86 2.78 -1.60 16.65
C ASN A 86 2.79 -0.18 16.08
N LEU A 87 3.33 0.03 14.88
CA LEU A 87 3.31 1.33 14.20
C LEU A 87 1.87 1.78 13.88
N ARG A 88 1.02 0.89 13.35
CA ARG A 88 -0.41 1.17 13.13
C ARG A 88 -1.13 1.57 14.40
N ARG A 89 -0.87 0.87 15.51
CA ARG A 89 -1.48 1.21 16.81
C ARG A 89 -1.07 2.61 17.27
N LEU A 90 0.19 2.99 17.11
CA LEU A 90 0.68 4.33 17.48
C LEU A 90 0.07 5.42 16.59
N GLU A 91 0.02 5.18 15.28
CA GLU A 91 -0.61 6.10 14.33
C GLU A 91 -2.08 6.31 14.70
N LYS A 92 -2.85 5.24 14.94
CA LYS A 92 -4.25 5.33 15.34
C LYS A 92 -4.43 6.10 16.65
N GLN A 93 -3.58 5.85 17.65
CA GLN A 93 -3.60 6.61 18.91
C GLN A 93 -3.33 8.09 18.68
N ALA A 94 -2.35 8.43 17.85
CA ALA A 94 -1.99 9.81 17.55
C ALA A 94 -3.07 10.52 16.73
N ILE A 95 -3.63 9.87 15.70
CA ILE A 95 -4.75 10.40 14.91
C ILE A 95 -5.96 10.64 15.80
N ASN A 96 -6.29 9.71 16.70
CA ASN A 96 -7.41 9.87 17.62
C ASN A 96 -7.20 11.03 18.59
N TYR A 97 -5.96 11.28 19.02
CA TYR A 97 -5.64 12.37 19.93
C TYR A 97 -5.63 13.74 19.24
N TYR A 98 -4.93 13.88 18.10
CA TYR A 98 -4.72 15.16 17.43
C TYR A 98 -5.81 15.52 16.41
N GLN A 99 -6.61 14.54 15.96
CA GLN A 99 -7.67 14.72 14.96
C GLN A 99 -7.22 15.51 13.70
N PRO A 100 -6.08 15.17 13.07
CA PRO A 100 -5.53 15.90 11.94
C PRO A 100 -6.48 15.92 10.74
N GLN A 101 -6.66 17.09 10.12
CA GLN A 101 -7.61 17.28 9.03
C GLN A 101 -7.23 16.50 7.77
N LEU A 102 -5.94 16.45 7.40
CA LEU A 102 -5.50 15.81 6.16
C LEU A 102 -5.56 14.28 6.23
N ASN A 103 -5.56 13.66 7.41
CA ASN A 103 -5.79 12.21 7.52
C ASN A 103 -7.22 11.81 7.14
N LYS A 104 -8.19 12.72 7.23
CA LYS A 104 -9.60 12.47 6.90
C LYS A 104 -9.98 12.89 5.49
N LYS A 105 -9.16 13.73 4.85
CA LYS A 105 -9.45 14.31 3.54
C LYS A 105 -9.09 13.31 2.45
N ALA A 106 -9.98 13.01 1.50
CA ALA A 106 -9.61 12.20 0.34
C ALA A 106 -8.41 12.81 -0.42
N VAL A 107 -7.48 11.98 -0.87
CA VAL A 107 -6.32 12.43 -1.66
C VAL A 107 -6.82 12.82 -3.04
N ASN A 108 -6.61 14.07 -3.45
CA ASN A 108 -7.02 14.54 -4.78
C ASN A 108 -5.94 14.11 -5.79
N THR A 109 -5.95 12.86 -6.22
CA THR A 109 -5.00 12.32 -7.19
C THR A 109 -5.37 12.76 -8.61
N GLN A 110 -4.94 13.96 -9.01
CA GLN A 110 -4.78 14.26 -10.43
C GLN A 110 -3.44 13.68 -10.91
N HIS A 111 -3.46 12.47 -11.46
CA HIS A 111 -2.34 11.97 -12.25
C HIS A 111 -2.82 11.61 -13.65
N LYS A 112 -2.27 12.32 -14.65
CA LYS A 112 -2.13 11.81 -16.01
C LYS A 112 -1.05 10.74 -15.97
N LEU A 113 -1.42 9.47 -16.08
CA LEU A 113 -0.48 8.42 -16.42
C LEU A 113 0.06 8.68 -17.82
N SER A 114 1.38 8.86 -17.92
CA SER A 114 2.04 8.58 -19.18
C SER A 114 1.80 7.10 -19.48
N LEU A 115 1.12 6.79 -20.58
CA LEU A 115 0.89 5.43 -21.06
C LEU A 115 2.21 4.65 -21.06
N GLY A 116 2.36 3.73 -20.13
CA GLY A 116 3.48 2.79 -20.07
C GLY A 116 3.29 1.83 -18.90
N GLY A 117 3.91 0.66 -19.01
CA GLY A 117 4.09 -0.40 -18.01
C GLY A 117 3.07 -0.43 -16.89
N VAL A 118 2.10 -1.34 -16.89
CA VAL A 118 1.36 -1.69 -15.67
C VAL A 118 1.77 -3.07 -15.21
N TYR A 119 1.75 -3.30 -13.90
CA TYR A 119 2.18 -4.57 -13.34
C TYR A 119 1.03 -5.26 -12.61
N VAL A 120 1.04 -6.58 -12.61
CA VAL A 120 0.10 -7.39 -11.84
C VAL A 120 0.87 -8.31 -10.90
N GLN A 121 0.42 -8.39 -9.66
CA GLN A 121 0.85 -9.37 -8.67
C GLN A 121 -0.33 -10.27 -8.33
N THR A 122 -0.10 -11.58 -8.34
CA THR A 122 -1.11 -12.57 -7.95
C THR A 122 -0.90 -13.05 -6.53
N HIS A 123 -2.00 -13.19 -5.80
CA HIS A 123 -2.06 -13.79 -4.47
C HIS A 123 -2.93 -15.05 -4.53
N GLN A 124 -2.39 -16.20 -4.09
CA GLN A 124 -3.15 -17.44 -3.99
C GLN A 124 -3.64 -17.61 -2.55
N VAL A 125 -4.95 -17.51 -2.37
CA VAL A 125 -5.57 -17.44 -1.03
C VAL A 125 -5.31 -18.69 -0.20
N ALA A 126 -5.26 -19.87 -0.84
CA ALA A 126 -5.03 -21.14 -0.16
C ALA A 126 -3.59 -21.33 0.36
N THR A 127 -2.60 -20.68 -0.27
CA THR A 127 -1.17 -20.95 -0.05
C THR A 127 -0.47 -19.85 0.72
N ALA A 128 -0.97 -18.62 0.59
CA ALA A 128 -0.42 -17.48 1.28
C ALA A 128 -1.28 -17.25 2.52
N GLY A 129 -0.65 -17.26 3.69
CA GLY A 129 -1.30 -16.76 4.90
C GLY A 129 -1.87 -15.35 4.69
N TYR A 130 -2.75 -14.95 5.59
CA TYR A 130 -3.52 -13.71 5.55
C TYR A 130 -2.73 -12.53 4.93
N CYS A 131 -3.22 -12.01 3.81
CA CYS A 131 -2.64 -10.82 3.20
C CYS A 131 -3.11 -9.61 3.99
N SER A 132 -2.21 -8.99 4.77
CA SER A 132 -2.49 -7.81 5.60
C SER A 132 -3.00 -6.58 4.83
N HIS A 133 -3.04 -6.64 3.49
CA HIS A 133 -3.60 -5.60 2.61
C HIS A 133 -5.12 -5.57 2.59
N PHE A 134 -5.80 -6.63 3.04
CA PHE A 134 -7.27 -6.65 3.13
C PHE A 134 -7.82 -6.04 4.41
N ASP A 135 -6.96 -5.86 5.42
CA ASP A 135 -7.28 -5.06 6.62
C ASP A 135 -6.81 -3.62 6.48
N ALA A 136 -6.32 -3.23 5.31
CA ALA A 136 -5.90 -1.87 5.09
C ALA A 136 -7.09 -0.96 4.74
N GLU A 137 -7.12 0.21 5.37
CA GLU A 137 -8.08 1.28 5.10
C GLU A 137 -7.42 2.34 4.20
N ASP A 138 -8.16 2.99 3.30
CA ASP A 138 -7.66 4.05 2.40
C ASP A 138 -6.71 5.05 3.11
N GLY A 139 -5.40 4.93 2.86
CA GLY A 139 -4.32 5.74 3.46
C GLY A 139 -3.16 4.94 4.10
N GLU A 140 -3.43 3.74 4.61
CA GLU A 140 -2.47 2.75 5.15
C GLU A 140 -1.46 2.17 4.12
N GLU A 141 -0.20 1.94 4.48
CA GLU A 141 0.79 1.38 3.55
C GLU A 141 0.50 -0.10 3.16
N LEU A 142 0.52 -0.40 1.85
CA LEU A 142 0.41 -1.76 1.31
C LEU A 142 1.79 -2.33 0.97
N ALA A 143 2.01 -3.59 1.31
CA ALA A 143 3.30 -4.29 1.32
C ALA A 143 3.27 -5.69 0.65
N ILE A 144 3.46 -5.82 -0.67
CA ILE A 144 3.34 -7.14 -1.34
C ILE A 144 4.63 -7.96 -1.25
N ASN A 145 4.50 -9.27 -1.01
CA ASN A 145 5.63 -10.21 -1.07
C ASN A 145 5.82 -10.74 -2.50
N THR A 146 7.06 -10.73 -3.00
CA THR A 146 7.42 -11.28 -4.31
C THR A 146 8.83 -11.88 -4.32
N SER A 147 9.15 -12.74 -5.29
CA SER A 147 10.45 -13.41 -5.41
C SER A 147 11.55 -12.49 -5.92
N ALA A 148 12.81 -12.79 -5.56
CA ALA A 148 14.00 -12.07 -6.03
C ALA A 148 14.12 -12.00 -7.56
N SER A 149 13.66 -13.04 -8.28
CA SER A 149 13.65 -13.07 -9.75
C SER A 149 12.82 -11.96 -10.40
N LYS A 150 11.97 -11.26 -9.63
CA LYS A 150 11.08 -10.20 -10.10
C LYS A 150 11.56 -8.79 -9.75
N ILE A 151 12.69 -8.65 -9.05
CA ILE A 151 13.18 -7.35 -8.55
C ILE A 151 13.40 -6.30 -9.64
N SER A 152 13.83 -6.72 -10.84
CA SER A 152 14.03 -5.82 -11.97
C SER A 152 12.71 -5.20 -12.47
N LEU A 153 11.60 -5.93 -12.38
CA LEU A 153 10.26 -5.44 -12.72
C LEU A 153 9.75 -4.46 -11.66
N ILE A 154 9.99 -4.77 -10.38
CA ILE A 154 9.62 -3.90 -9.25
C ILE A 154 10.37 -2.57 -9.33
N ASN A 155 11.68 -2.61 -9.54
CA ASN A 155 12.50 -1.40 -9.64
C ASN A 155 12.05 -0.53 -10.83
N LYS A 156 11.66 -1.15 -11.96
CA LYS A 156 11.05 -0.42 -13.09
C LYS A 156 9.69 0.17 -12.72
N ALA A 157 8.88 -0.55 -11.95
CA ALA A 157 7.59 -0.06 -11.52
C ALA A 157 7.73 1.16 -10.59
N ILE A 158 8.66 1.09 -9.61
CA ILE A 158 8.98 2.19 -8.70
C ILE A 158 9.55 3.40 -9.46
N ALA A 159 10.61 3.18 -10.24
CA ALA A 159 11.31 4.27 -10.92
C ALA A 159 10.41 5.06 -11.89
N ASN A 160 9.43 4.38 -12.50
CA ASN A 160 8.52 5.00 -13.46
C ASN A 160 7.12 5.24 -12.89
N GLN A 161 6.93 5.10 -11.57
CA GLN A 161 5.64 5.29 -10.88
C GLN A 161 4.49 4.53 -11.57
N ARG A 162 4.74 3.26 -11.90
CA ARG A 162 3.80 2.40 -12.62
C ARG A 162 2.85 1.69 -11.66
N PRO A 163 1.54 1.72 -11.93
CA PRO A 163 0.58 0.99 -11.11
C PRO A 163 0.87 -0.51 -11.01
N ILE A 164 0.69 -1.04 -9.81
CA ILE A 164 0.60 -2.47 -9.52
C ILE A 164 -0.84 -2.81 -9.16
N PHE A 165 -1.35 -3.86 -9.80
CA PHE A 165 -2.63 -4.47 -9.49
C PHE A 165 -2.40 -5.74 -8.68
N LEU A 166 -2.97 -5.81 -7.47
CA LEU A 166 -2.92 -7.00 -6.66
C LEU A 166 -4.22 -7.78 -6.85
N ILE A 167 -4.13 -9.03 -7.33
CA ILE A 167 -5.27 -9.89 -7.63
C ILE A 167 -5.21 -11.13 -6.75
N ALA A 168 -6.26 -11.39 -5.96
CA ALA A 168 -6.42 -12.64 -5.25
C ALA A 168 -7.06 -13.69 -6.16
N SER A 169 -6.69 -14.94 -5.93
CA SER A 169 -7.26 -16.10 -6.61
C SER A 169 -7.43 -17.27 -5.65
N GLY A 170 -8.59 -17.92 -5.70
CA GLY A 170 -8.94 -19.05 -4.86
C GLY A 170 -10.32 -19.60 -5.20
N ASN A 171 -10.67 -20.75 -4.66
CA ASN A 171 -12.05 -21.23 -4.69
C ASN A 171 -12.83 -20.60 -3.53
N TYR A 172 -14.17 -20.66 -3.58
CA TYR A 172 -15.02 -20.11 -2.52
C TYR A 172 -14.57 -20.52 -1.11
N ASP A 173 -14.31 -21.80 -0.87
CA ASP A 173 -13.87 -22.31 0.43
C ASP A 173 -12.49 -21.78 0.88
N ASP A 174 -11.61 -21.40 -0.05
CA ASP A 174 -10.32 -20.81 0.28
C ASP A 174 -10.50 -19.46 0.95
N TYR A 175 -11.35 -18.62 0.36
CA TYR A 175 -11.70 -17.33 0.92
C TYR A 175 -12.37 -17.53 2.31
N VAL A 176 -13.23 -18.56 2.49
CA VAL A 176 -13.98 -18.77 3.75
C VAL A 176 -12.99 -19.09 4.86
N ARG A 177 -12.08 -20.03 4.59
CA ARG A 177 -11.04 -20.44 5.53
C ARG A 177 -10.10 -19.30 5.89
N ALA A 178 -9.82 -18.41 4.94
CA ALA A 178 -9.00 -17.24 5.16
C ALA A 178 -9.75 -16.10 5.87
N ASN A 179 -11.03 -16.27 6.19
CA ASN A 179 -11.89 -15.30 6.88
C ASN A 179 -11.89 -13.91 6.21
N TYR A 180 -12.03 -13.87 4.89
CA TYR A 180 -12.10 -12.62 4.14
C TYR A 180 -13.39 -11.85 4.44
N HIS A 181 -13.34 -10.52 4.41
CA HIS A 181 -14.51 -9.64 4.61
C HIS A 181 -15.58 -9.86 3.52
N ASN A 182 -16.82 -9.44 3.74
CA ASN A 182 -17.89 -9.36 2.72
C ASN A 182 -18.13 -10.62 1.88
N PHE A 183 -18.06 -11.78 2.52
CA PHE A 183 -18.23 -13.09 1.89
C PHE A 183 -19.56 -13.30 1.16
N SER A 184 -20.60 -12.61 1.62
CA SER A 184 -21.93 -12.64 1.02
C SER A 184 -21.91 -12.27 -0.47
N GLU A 185 -20.98 -11.43 -0.91
CA GLU A 185 -20.84 -11.07 -2.33
C GLU A 185 -20.31 -12.22 -3.19
N LEU A 186 -19.54 -13.14 -2.61
CA LEU A 186 -18.96 -14.28 -3.33
C LEU A 186 -19.91 -15.49 -3.36
N ILE A 187 -21.04 -15.46 -2.63
CA ILE A 187 -21.93 -16.62 -2.48
C ILE A 187 -22.49 -17.12 -3.81
N MET A 188 -22.70 -16.22 -4.76
CA MET A 188 -23.21 -16.55 -6.10
C MET A 188 -22.21 -17.40 -6.90
N LEU A 189 -20.93 -17.34 -6.54
CA LEU A 189 -19.84 -18.10 -7.16
C LEU A 189 -19.52 -19.41 -6.43
N LYS A 190 -20.23 -19.73 -5.33
CA LYS A 190 -19.94 -20.89 -4.47
C LYS A 190 -19.85 -22.22 -5.24
N ASN A 191 -20.73 -22.40 -6.22
CA ASN A 191 -20.82 -23.64 -6.99
C ASN A 191 -20.01 -23.62 -8.29
N GLU A 192 -19.28 -22.53 -8.56
CA GLU A 192 -18.43 -22.47 -9.74
C GLU A 192 -17.24 -23.41 -9.58
N LYS A 193 -16.92 -24.13 -10.66
CA LYS A 193 -15.73 -24.98 -10.71
C LYS A 193 -14.45 -24.17 -10.96
N GLU A 194 -14.58 -22.93 -11.37
CA GLU A 194 -13.47 -22.05 -11.69
C GLU A 194 -13.01 -21.27 -10.45
N LYS A 195 -11.72 -20.95 -10.39
CA LYS A 195 -11.19 -20.06 -9.36
C LYS A 195 -11.86 -18.69 -9.46
N ILE A 196 -12.19 -18.11 -8.31
CA ILE A 196 -12.66 -16.74 -8.15
C ILE A 196 -11.44 -15.83 -8.10
N TYR A 197 -11.44 -14.80 -8.94
CA TYR A 197 -10.43 -13.76 -9.02
C TYR A 197 -11.03 -12.43 -8.60
N ILE A 198 -10.44 -11.81 -7.57
CA ILE A 198 -10.84 -10.48 -7.10
C ILE A 198 -9.67 -9.52 -7.21
N LEU A 199 -9.94 -8.29 -7.65
CA LEU A 199 -8.98 -7.20 -7.53
C LEU A 199 -8.99 -6.73 -6.09
N ILE A 200 -7.84 -6.83 -5.42
CA ILE A 200 -7.67 -6.50 -4.00
C ILE A 200 -7.39 -5.01 -3.86
N SER A 201 -6.38 -4.57 -4.61
CA SER A 201 -5.92 -3.20 -4.58
C SER A 201 -5.26 -2.82 -5.89
N CYS A 202 -5.24 -1.52 -6.14
CA CYS A 202 -4.41 -0.90 -7.15
C CYS A 202 -3.56 0.14 -6.44
N PHE A 203 -2.25 0.20 -6.68
CA PHE A 203 -1.36 1.14 -6.00
C PHE A 203 -0.14 1.52 -6.84
N ILE A 204 0.48 2.65 -6.51
CA ILE A 204 1.76 3.07 -7.10
C ILE A 204 2.89 2.68 -6.13
N PRO A 205 3.81 1.78 -6.52
CA PRO A 205 4.91 1.40 -5.66
C PRO A 205 5.92 2.55 -5.51
N TYR A 206 6.49 2.68 -4.33
CA TYR A 206 7.54 3.66 -4.06
C TYR A 206 8.79 3.10 -3.39
N GLY A 207 8.75 1.87 -2.91
CA GLY A 207 9.86 1.26 -2.18
C GLY A 207 9.84 -0.25 -2.27
N CYS A 208 11.00 -0.84 -2.04
CA CYS A 208 11.16 -2.29 -1.94
C CYS A 208 12.26 -2.62 -0.93
N GLU A 209 12.05 -3.63 -0.09
CA GLU A 209 13.03 -4.14 0.87
C GLU A 209 13.15 -5.67 0.76
N VAL A 210 14.29 -6.21 1.17
CA VAL A 210 14.53 -7.66 1.20
C VAL A 210 14.02 -8.20 2.53
N ASN A 211 13.13 -9.17 2.48
CA ASN A 211 12.69 -9.93 3.65
C ASN A 211 13.65 -11.10 3.87
N LEU A 212 14.45 -11.01 4.94
CA LEU A 212 15.45 -12.01 5.31
C LEU A 212 14.83 -13.25 6.00
N SER A 213 13.57 -13.19 6.41
CA SER A 213 12.88 -14.25 7.17
C SER A 213 12.33 -15.38 6.28
N TYR A 214 12.12 -15.12 4.99
CA TYR A 214 11.63 -16.10 4.03
C TYR A 214 12.49 -16.00 2.76
N GLU A 215 13.23 -17.06 2.46
CA GLU A 215 14.06 -17.28 1.25
C GLU A 215 14.01 -16.14 0.20
N LEU A 216 14.75 -15.05 0.46
CA LEU A 216 14.93 -13.91 -0.45
C LEU A 216 13.62 -13.36 -1.08
N SER A 217 12.56 -13.30 -0.29
CA SER A 217 11.34 -12.57 -0.68
C SER A 217 11.55 -11.06 -0.53
N HIS A 218 10.85 -10.28 -1.33
CA HIS A 218 10.92 -8.82 -1.34
C HIS A 218 9.57 -8.24 -0.97
N ILE A 219 9.58 -7.25 -0.08
CA ILE A 219 8.40 -6.49 0.33
C ILE A 219 8.36 -5.22 -0.53
N VAL A 220 7.30 -5.03 -1.32
CA VAL A 220 7.10 -3.81 -2.12
C VAL A 220 6.06 -2.92 -1.48
N TYR A 221 6.45 -1.69 -1.18
CA TYR A 221 5.63 -0.68 -0.54
C TYR A 221 4.89 0.18 -1.57
N GLY A 222 3.58 0.33 -1.35
CA GLY A 222 2.66 1.08 -2.21
C GLY A 222 2.06 2.31 -1.53
N GLY A 223 1.96 3.41 -2.29
CA GLY A 223 1.20 4.61 -1.96
C GLY A 223 0.15 4.89 -3.05
N ASN A 224 -0.76 5.86 -2.81
CA ASN A 224 -1.85 6.21 -3.73
C ASN A 224 -2.59 4.97 -4.23
N TYR A 225 -3.31 4.34 -3.32
CA TYR A 225 -3.95 3.09 -3.60
C TYR A 225 -5.45 3.18 -3.39
N LYS A 226 -6.14 2.22 -4.01
CA LYS A 226 -7.55 1.95 -3.81
C LYS A 226 -7.68 0.50 -3.39
N ILE A 227 -8.32 0.25 -2.26
CA ILE A 227 -8.64 -1.10 -1.80
C ILE A 227 -10.10 -1.40 -2.16
N PHE A 228 -10.33 -2.62 -2.61
CA PHE A 228 -11.65 -3.09 -3.05
C PHE A 228 -12.11 -4.21 -2.12
N ILE A 229 -12.49 -3.84 -0.90
CA ILE A 229 -13.05 -4.76 0.11
C ILE A 229 -14.57 -4.68 0.19
N GLU A 230 -15.18 -3.55 -0.20
CA GLU A 230 -16.63 -3.36 -0.20
C GLU A 230 -17.04 -2.27 -1.21
N PRO A 231 -17.70 -2.63 -2.34
CA PRO A 231 -17.91 -3.98 -2.84
C PRO A 231 -16.63 -4.61 -3.44
N TYR A 232 -16.61 -5.93 -3.55
CA TYR A 232 -15.55 -6.63 -4.28
C TYR A 232 -15.62 -6.35 -5.78
N ILE A 233 -14.44 -6.22 -6.40
CA ILE A 233 -14.33 -6.22 -7.86
C ILE A 233 -13.98 -7.63 -8.33
N ILE A 234 -15.02 -8.39 -8.65
CA ILE A 234 -14.92 -9.74 -9.20
C ILE A 234 -14.52 -9.67 -10.68
N LEU A 235 -13.38 -10.24 -11.02
CA LEU A 235 -12.79 -10.15 -12.36
C LEU A 235 -13.30 -11.23 -13.32
N ASN A 236 -13.77 -12.37 -12.80
CA ASN A 236 -14.24 -13.52 -13.61
C ASN A 236 -15.20 -13.12 -14.74
N ASN A 237 -16.10 -12.17 -14.46
CA ASN A 237 -17.16 -11.74 -15.38
C ASN A 237 -16.78 -10.52 -16.23
N GLN A 238 -15.57 -9.97 -16.07
CA GLN A 238 -15.15 -8.79 -16.81
C GLN A 238 -14.78 -9.15 -18.26
N PRO A 239 -15.23 -8.39 -19.26
CA PRO A 239 -14.88 -8.62 -20.65
C PRO A 239 -13.36 -8.64 -20.86
N GLY A 240 -12.84 -9.66 -21.54
CA GLY A 240 -11.41 -9.82 -21.81
C GLY A 240 -10.57 -10.39 -20.66
N PHE A 241 -11.19 -10.69 -19.51
CA PHE A 241 -10.47 -11.26 -18.37
C PHE A 241 -9.93 -12.67 -18.65
N LYS A 242 -10.66 -13.48 -19.42
CA LYS A 242 -10.25 -14.86 -19.73
C LYS A 242 -8.89 -14.90 -20.45
N GLU A 243 -8.71 -14.02 -21.43
CA GLU A 243 -7.45 -13.85 -22.16
C GLU A 243 -6.36 -13.31 -21.25
N PHE A 244 -6.67 -12.28 -20.45
CA PHE A 244 -5.74 -11.70 -19.48
C PHE A 244 -5.23 -12.73 -18.48
N LYS A 245 -6.14 -13.52 -17.89
CA LYS A 245 -5.83 -14.58 -16.94
C LYS A 245 -4.82 -15.57 -17.52
N ARG A 246 -5.05 -16.03 -18.75
CA ARG A 246 -4.17 -17.00 -19.43
C ARG A 246 -2.76 -16.44 -19.66
N SER A 247 -2.64 -15.16 -19.96
CA SER A 247 -1.38 -14.53 -20.34
C SER A 247 -0.58 -13.97 -19.17
N TYR A 248 -1.22 -13.51 -18.09
CA TYR A 248 -0.56 -12.70 -17.07
C TYR A 248 -0.68 -13.24 -15.65
N LEU A 249 -1.73 -14.01 -15.31
CA LEU A 249 -1.94 -14.48 -13.93
C LEU A 249 -1.25 -15.81 -13.60
N THR A 250 -0.56 -16.41 -14.56
CA THR A 250 0.22 -17.65 -14.35
C THR A 250 1.67 -17.39 -13.96
N VAL A 251 2.13 -16.13 -14.04
CA VAL A 251 3.56 -15.76 -14.02
C VAL A 251 3.97 -15.03 -12.73
N GLY A 252 3.03 -14.79 -11.81
CA GLY A 252 3.25 -13.94 -10.62
C GLY A 252 3.40 -12.47 -10.98
N PHE A 253 4.38 -11.77 -10.40
CA PHE A 253 4.66 -10.37 -10.72
C PHE A 253 5.07 -10.21 -12.19
N THR A 254 4.27 -9.51 -13.00
CA THR A 254 4.56 -9.34 -14.43
C THR A 254 4.02 -8.03 -15.00
N ASN A 255 4.67 -7.54 -16.06
CA ASN A 255 4.20 -6.39 -16.83
C ASN A 255 3.05 -6.83 -17.76
N CYS A 256 1.91 -6.17 -17.65
CA CYS A 256 0.71 -6.43 -18.43
C CYS A 256 0.26 -5.27 -19.33
N GLU A 257 1.15 -4.30 -19.61
CA GLU A 257 0.85 -3.11 -20.42
C GLU A 257 0.30 -3.41 -21.81
N LYS A 258 0.65 -4.57 -22.38
CA LYS A 258 0.19 -4.99 -23.71
C LYS A 258 -1.21 -5.62 -23.68
N SER A 259 -1.79 -5.81 -22.51
CA SER A 259 -3.15 -6.34 -22.41
C SER A 259 -4.19 -5.24 -22.63
N PRO A 260 -5.19 -5.45 -23.49
CA PRO A 260 -6.37 -4.58 -23.53
C PRO A 260 -7.08 -4.49 -22.17
N PHE A 261 -7.01 -5.56 -21.36
CA PHE A 261 -7.60 -5.62 -20.02
C PHE A 261 -6.88 -4.71 -19.01
N ALA A 262 -5.63 -4.30 -19.29
CA ALA A 262 -4.91 -3.36 -18.44
C ALA A 262 -5.64 -2.02 -18.30
N GLN A 263 -6.30 -1.56 -19.36
CA GLN A 263 -7.06 -0.31 -19.31
C GLN A 263 -8.28 -0.41 -18.39
N ILE A 264 -8.92 -1.59 -18.33
CA ILE A 264 -10.03 -1.84 -17.40
C ILE A 264 -9.52 -1.75 -15.96
N LEU A 265 -8.37 -2.37 -15.66
CA LEU A 265 -7.74 -2.31 -14.34
C LEU A 265 -7.32 -0.88 -13.96
N LEU A 266 -6.75 -0.12 -14.89
CA LEU A 266 -6.42 1.30 -14.69
C LEU A 266 -7.68 2.11 -14.34
N ASN A 267 -8.74 1.96 -15.12
CA ASN A 267 -10.00 2.67 -14.89
C ASN A 267 -10.61 2.32 -13.53
N LEU A 268 -10.62 1.04 -13.14
CA LEU A 268 -11.10 0.58 -11.83
C LEU A 268 -10.30 1.21 -10.68
N GLY A 269 -8.97 1.31 -10.85
CA GLY A 269 -8.04 1.95 -9.92
C GLY A 269 -8.10 3.47 -9.88
N GLY A 270 -8.88 4.12 -10.74
CA GLY A 270 -8.93 5.60 -10.83
C GLY A 270 -7.67 6.21 -11.45
N PHE A 271 -6.94 5.41 -12.21
CA PHE A 271 -5.70 5.76 -12.88
C PHE A 271 -6.03 6.21 -14.31
N GLN A 272 -5.98 7.53 -14.59
CA GLN A 272 -6.29 8.14 -15.89
C GLN A 272 -5.05 8.46 -16.71
#